data_AF-A0A2K1L3F5-F1
#
_entry.id   AF-A0A2K1L3F5-F1
#
_cell.length_a   1.000
_cell.length_b   1.000
_cell.length_c   1.000
_cell.angle_alpha   90.00
_cell.angle_beta   90.00
_cell.angle_gamma   90.00
#
_symmetry.space_group_name_H-M   'P 1'
#
loop_
_entity.id
_entity.type
_entity.pdbx_description
1 polymer ?
#
loop_
_entity_poly.entity_id
_entity_poly.type
_entity_poly.pdbx_seq_one_letter_code
_entity_poly.pdbx_strand_id
1 'polypeptide(L)'
;MEEFIPSYPVVSDSSFVDNLWKKKEFYETRKINKSRLYPHQEFVRRFMSPQTPYNNLLLFHNVGSGKTFTSIVVVESHKSCKERALVLVRGRTSADNFKD
;
A
#
# COMPACT_ATOMS: atom_id res chain seq x y z
N MET A 1 22.89 14.78 -14.72
CA MET A 1 22.76 14.02 -13.46
C MET A 1 21.81 12.89 -13.80
N GLU A 2 22.32 11.68 -14.04
CA GLU A 2 21.45 10.53 -14.25
C GLU A 2 20.59 10.37 -12.99
N GLU A 3 19.28 10.52 -13.11
CA GLU A 3 18.37 10.22 -12.00
C GLU A 3 18.59 8.78 -11.61
N PHE A 4 19.13 8.55 -10.42
CA PHE A 4 19.22 7.22 -9.84
C PHE A 4 17.79 6.68 -9.68
N ILE A 5 17.35 5.83 -10.61
CA ILE A 5 16.08 5.11 -10.48
C ILE A 5 16.32 4.00 -9.45
N PRO A 6 15.72 4.06 -8.25
CA PRO A 6 15.88 2.99 -7.28
C PRO A 6 15.37 1.68 -7.89
N SER A 7 16.25 0.67 -7.97
CA SER A 7 15.88 -0.66 -8.45
C SER A 7 15.05 -1.38 -7.39
N TYR A 8 13.91 -1.96 -7.78
CA TYR A 8 13.05 -2.77 -6.91
C TYR A 8 13.02 -4.22 -7.38
N PRO A 9 12.89 -5.19 -6.46
CA PRO A 9 12.82 -6.60 -6.85
C PRO A 9 11.56 -6.91 -7.67
N VAL A 10 11.68 -7.84 -8.60
CA VAL A 10 10.54 -8.30 -9.41
C VAL A 10 9.70 -9.26 -8.59
N VAL A 11 8.37 -9.11 -8.61
CA VAL A 11 7.43 -9.91 -7.80
C VAL A 11 7.52 -11.42 -8.09
N SER A 12 7.93 -11.80 -9.30
CA SER A 12 8.11 -13.20 -9.70
C SER A 12 9.42 -13.84 -9.21
N ASP A 13 10.33 -13.07 -8.61
CA ASP A 13 11.60 -13.58 -8.09
C ASP A 13 11.37 -14.35 -6.78
N SER A 14 12.00 -15.52 -6.63
CA SER A 14 11.93 -16.31 -5.39
C SER A 14 12.51 -15.56 -4.19
N SER A 15 13.46 -14.65 -4.43
CA SER A 15 14.11 -13.80 -3.43
C SER A 15 13.40 -12.44 -3.24
N PHE A 16 12.23 -12.25 -3.85
CA PHE A 16 11.47 -11.00 -3.82
C PHE A 16 11.29 -10.46 -2.39
N VAL A 17 10.81 -11.30 -1.48
CA VAL A 17 10.49 -10.89 -0.09
C VAL A 17 11.75 -10.41 0.63
N ASP A 18 12.84 -11.17 0.54
CA ASP A 18 14.09 -10.82 1.21
C ASP A 18 14.68 -9.52 0.65
N ASN A 19 14.62 -9.33 -0.66
CA ASN A 19 15.12 -8.13 -1.32
C ASN A 19 14.23 -6.91 -1.07
N LEU A 20 12.92 -7.11 -0.91
CA LEU A 20 11.98 -6.07 -0.54
C LEU A 20 12.27 -5.56 0.88
N TRP A 21 12.46 -6.47 1.84
CA TRP A 21 12.75 -6.10 3.24
C TRP A 21 14.08 -5.37 3.44
N LYS A 22 15.02 -5.50 2.49
CA LYS A 22 16.28 -4.73 2.51
C LYS A 22 16.08 -3.26 2.13
N LYS A 23 14.95 -2.87 1.51
CA LYS A 23 14.69 -1.46 1.20
C LYS A 23 14.34 -0.70 2.48
N LYS A 24 14.85 0.53 2.58
CA LYS A 24 14.78 1.37 3.78
C LYS A 24 13.33 1.56 4.25
N GLU A 25 12.43 1.86 3.33
CA GLU A 25 11.02 2.08 3.58
C GLU A 25 10.29 0.84 4.12
N PHE A 26 10.72 -0.38 3.80
CA PHE A 26 10.13 -1.59 4.38
C PHE A 26 10.80 -1.96 5.70
N TYR A 27 12.13 -1.86 5.76
CA TYR A 27 12.91 -2.11 6.98
C TYR A 27 12.45 -1.23 8.16
N GLU A 28 12.21 0.05 7.92
CA GLU A 28 11.77 1.00 8.94
C GLU A 28 10.38 0.69 9.52
N THR A 29 9.55 -0.08 8.81
CA THR A 29 8.23 -0.53 9.31
C THR A 29 8.37 -1.43 10.55
N ARG A 30 9.54 -2.04 10.76
CA ARG A 30 9.85 -2.88 11.93
C ARG A 30 10.15 -2.05 13.19
N LYS A 31 10.43 -0.75 13.05
CA LYS A 31 10.64 0.15 14.20
C LYS A 31 9.30 0.54 14.80
N ILE A 32 9.29 0.97 16.07
CA ILE A 32 8.08 1.41 16.79
C ILE A 32 7.30 2.37 15.90
N ASN A 33 6.14 1.92 15.44
CA ASN A 33 5.34 2.65 14.49
C ASN A 33 4.58 3.74 15.25
N LYS A 34 4.92 5.01 15.00
CA LYS A 34 4.12 6.15 15.49
C LYS A 34 2.81 6.33 14.71
N SER A 35 2.60 5.53 13.66
CA SER A 35 1.36 5.52 12.88
C SER A 35 0.22 4.92 13.68
N ARG A 36 -1.00 5.42 13.43
CA ARG A 36 -2.25 4.84 13.95
C ARG A 36 -2.65 3.55 13.21
N LEU A 37 -1.93 3.20 12.14
CA LEU A 37 -2.20 2.04 11.30
C LEU A 37 -1.66 0.75 11.90
N TYR A 38 -2.38 -0.35 11.70
CA TYR A 38 -1.82 -1.67 12.01
C TYR A 38 -0.63 -2.00 11.09
N PRO A 39 0.33 -2.83 11.53
CA PRO A 39 1.53 -3.14 10.75
C PRO A 39 1.25 -3.62 9.32
N HIS A 40 0.23 -4.45 9.12
CA HIS A 40 -0.15 -4.93 7.78
C HIS A 40 -0.73 -3.82 6.90
N GLN A 41 -1.47 -2.86 7.47
CA GLN A 41 -2.02 -1.73 6.73
C GLN A 41 -0.91 -0.76 6.32
N GLU A 42 0.05 -0.49 7.22
CA GLU A 42 1.23 0.33 6.93
C GLU A 42 2.11 -0.29 5.85
N PHE A 43 2.31 -1.62 5.89
CA PHE A 43 3.01 -2.33 4.82
C PHE A 43 2.34 -2.10 3.47
N VAL A 44 1.02 -2.29 3.38
CA VAL A 44 0.26 -2.09 2.13
C VAL A 44 0.36 -0.64 1.65
N ARG A 45 0.26 0.35 2.56
CA ARG A 45 0.40 1.77 2.24
C ARG A 45 1.75 2.09 1.61
N ARG A 46 2.85 1.53 2.14
CA ARG A 46 4.21 1.72 1.60
C ARG A 46 4.42 0.93 0.31
N PHE A 47 3.92 -0.30 0.27
CA PHE A 47 4.06 -1.20 -0.87
C PHE A 47 3.36 -0.67 -2.12
N MET A 48 2.20 -0.05 -1.95
CA MET A 48 1.45 0.56 -3.06
C MET A 48 1.77 2.04 -3.21
N SER A 49 2.77 2.59 -2.52
CA SER A 49 3.04 4.02 -2.55
C SER A 49 3.57 4.47 -3.92
N PRO A 50 3.40 5.75 -4.30
CA PRO A 50 3.94 6.29 -5.56
C PRO A 50 5.46 6.19 -5.69
N GLN A 51 6.18 5.90 -4.59
CA GLN A 51 7.63 5.75 -4.54
C GLN A 51 8.10 4.35 -4.95
N THR A 52 7.18 3.40 -5.09
CA THR A 52 7.48 2.01 -5.46
C THR A 52 6.81 1.66 -6.79
N PRO A 53 7.38 0.73 -7.58
CA PRO A 53 6.82 0.37 -8.88
C PRO A 53 5.66 -0.65 -8.81
N TYR A 54 5.15 -0.95 -7.61
CA TYR A 54 4.10 -1.96 -7.42
C TYR A 54 2.72 -1.32 -7.49
N ASN A 55 2.03 -1.53 -8.62
CA ASN A 55 0.76 -0.88 -8.91
C ASN A 55 -0.46 -1.76 -8.63
N ASN A 56 -0.27 -3.05 -8.34
CA ASN A 56 -1.35 -4.03 -8.19
C ASN A 56 -1.12 -4.87 -6.94
N LEU A 57 -2.18 -5.08 -6.15
CA LEU A 57 -2.14 -5.92 -4.95
C LEU A 57 -3.52 -6.51 -4.67
N LEU A 58 -3.56 -7.83 -4.40
CA LEU A 58 -4.74 -8.51 -3.89
C LEU A 58 -4.67 -8.57 -2.36
N LEU A 59 -5.64 -7.97 -1.67
CA LEU A 59 -5.74 -8.03 -0.21
C LEU A 59 -6.57 -9.23 0.25
N PHE A 60 -5.90 -10.33 0.60
CA PHE A 60 -6.52 -11.53 1.14
C PHE A 60 -6.36 -11.60 2.66
N HIS A 61 -7.28 -10.96 3.40
CA HIS A 61 -7.25 -10.89 4.87
C HIS A 61 -8.60 -11.25 5.49
N ASN A 62 -8.59 -11.62 6.78
CA ASN A 62 -9.79 -11.92 7.58
C ASN A 62 -10.81 -10.77 7.61
N VAL A 63 -12.08 -11.09 7.86
CA VAL A 63 -13.14 -10.09 8.09
C VAL A 63 -12.74 -9.20 9.29
N GLY A 64 -13.04 -7.90 9.22
CA GLY A 64 -12.70 -6.95 10.29
C GLY A 64 -11.24 -6.49 10.35
N SER A 65 -10.32 -7.03 9.54
CA SER A 65 -8.90 -6.61 9.54
C SER A 65 -8.62 -5.22 8.94
N GLY A 66 -9.67 -4.49 8.55
CA GLY A 66 -9.58 -3.15 7.99
C GLY A 66 -9.14 -3.09 6.52
N LYS A 67 -9.54 -4.06 5.68
CA LYS A 67 -9.26 -4.04 4.22
C LYS A 67 -9.77 -2.77 3.53
N THR A 68 -11.02 -2.38 3.77
CA THR A 68 -11.64 -1.14 3.25
C THR A 68 -10.87 0.11 3.68
N PHE A 69 -10.56 0.21 4.97
CA PHE A 69 -9.76 1.31 5.50
C PHE A 69 -8.34 1.34 4.89
N THR A 70 -7.73 0.18 4.66
CA THR A 70 -6.42 0.07 4.01
C THR A 70 -6.46 0.63 2.59
N SER A 71 -7.50 0.35 1.81
CA SER A 71 -7.62 0.90 0.45
C SER A 71 -7.82 2.41 0.45
N ILE A 72 -8.55 2.96 1.43
CA ILE A 72 -8.67 4.42 1.62
C ILE A 72 -7.29 5.02 1.89
N VAL A 73 -6.54 4.46 2.85
CA VAL A 73 -5.18 4.92 3.21
C VAL A 73 -4.22 4.88 2.02
N VAL A 74 -4.32 3.87 1.15
CA VAL A 74 -3.54 3.81 -0.10
C VAL A 74 -3.95 4.94 -1.05
N VAL A 75 -5.25 5.17 -1.25
CA VAL A 75 -5.71 6.30 -2.09
C VAL A 75 -5.22 7.63 -1.53
N GLU A 76 -5.25 7.82 -0.21
CA GLU A 76 -4.77 9.03 0.43
C GLU A 76 -3.27 9.28 0.22
N SER A 77 -2.44 8.24 0.18
CA SER A 77 -1.01 8.37 -0.10
C SER A 77 -0.70 8.83 -1.53
N HIS A 78 -1.68 8.74 -2.43
CA HIS A 78 -1.58 9.20 -3.82
C HIS A 78 -2.14 10.61 -4.05
N LYS A 79 -2.72 11.26 -3.04
CA LYS A 79 -3.34 12.60 -3.19
C LYS A 79 -2.37 13.65 -3.77
N SER A 80 -1.06 13.51 -3.57
CA SER A 80 -0.05 14.45 -4.11
C SER A 80 0.28 14.22 -5.59
N CYS A 81 -0.01 13.05 -6.16
CA CYS A 81 0.36 12.69 -7.53
C CYS A 81 -0.83 12.27 -8.42
N LYS A 82 -2.00 12.00 -7.82
CA LYS A 82 -3.24 11.62 -8.51
C LYS A 82 -4.40 12.44 -7.94
N GLU A 83 -5.25 12.94 -8.84
CA GLU A 83 -6.38 13.80 -8.46
C GLU A 83 -7.65 13.01 -8.11
N ARG A 84 -7.81 11.78 -8.60
CA ARG A 84 -9.06 11.00 -8.49
C ARG A 84 -8.78 9.52 -8.28
N ALA A 85 -9.70 8.87 -7.57
CA ALA A 85 -9.73 7.42 -7.40
C ALA A 85 -11.09 6.85 -7.84
N LEU A 86 -11.07 5.69 -8.49
CA LEU A 86 -12.27 4.94 -8.84
C LEU A 86 -12.44 3.79 -7.86
N VAL A 87 -13.54 3.77 -7.12
CA VAL A 87 -13.89 2.69 -6.19
C VAL A 87 -15.06 1.89 -6.76
N LEU A 88 -14.83 0.62 -7.07
CA LEU A 88 -15.86 -0.28 -7.57
C LEU A 88 -16.36 -1.17 -6.43
N VAL A 89 -17.67 -1.11 -6.15
CA VAL A 89 -18.29 -1.82 -5.04
C VAL A 89 -19.59 -2.49 -5.47
N ARG A 90 -19.98 -3.55 -4.76
CA ARG A 90 -21.24 -4.24 -4.99
C ARG A 90 -22.36 -3.61 -4.16
N GLY A 91 -23.12 -2.71 -4.77
CA GLY A 91 -24.32 -2.10 -4.17
C GLY A 91 -24.03 -0.88 -3.29
N ARG A 92 -25.10 -0.23 -2.83
CA ARG A 92 -25.04 1.07 -2.14
C ARG A 92 -24.43 0.99 -0.75
N THR A 93 -24.79 -0.04 0.03
CA THR A 93 -24.27 -0.22 1.40
C THR A 93 -22.74 -0.34 1.43
N SER A 94 -22.14 -1.00 0.45
CA SER A 94 -20.69 -1.08 0.35
C SER A 94 -20.07 0.26 -0.08
N ALA A 95 -20.79 1.06 -0.87
CA ALA A 95 -20.36 2.40 -1.26
C ALA A 95 -20.35 3.36 -0.09
N ASP A 96 -21.29 3.23 0.85
CA ASP A 96 -21.40 4.09 2.03
C ASP A 96 -20.14 4.03 2.92
N ASN A 97 -19.40 2.90 2.91
CA ASN A 97 -18.11 2.81 3.62
C ASN A 97 -17.00 3.73 3.07
N PHE A 98 -17.21 4.32 1.90
CA PHE A 98 -16.28 5.23 1.22
C PHE A 98 -16.86 6.64 1.07
N LYS A 99 -18.04 6.89 1.65
CA LYS A 99 -18.67 8.20 1.66
C LYS A 99 -18.34 8.88 2.98
N ASP A 100 -17.13 9.41 3.06
CA ASP A 100 -16.68 10.46 4.01
C ASP A 100 -15.36 11.06 3.50
#